data_AF-A0A2D4TLW1-F1
#
_entry.id   AF-A0A2D4TLW1-F1
#
_cell.length_a   1.000
_cell.length_b   1.000
_cell.length_c   1.000
_cell.angle_alpha   90.00
_cell.angle_beta   90.00
_cell.angle_gamma   90.00
#
_symmetry.space_group_name_H-M   'P 1'
#
loop_
_entity.id
_entity.type
_entity.pdbx_description
1 polymer ?
#
loop_
_entity_poly.entity_id
_entity_poly.type
_entity_poly.pdbx_seq_one_letter_code
_entity_poly.pdbx_strand_id
1 'polypeptide(L)'
;MEDESLFKELDTFEELQSPFLLFPVLHRELESLNRLKRNREKSILVSNVLSGLHLGEERPGPEERLDLSGKRLGKSLDNPLADQLCSKLESSPMDSESRQQLLGLMLERRESVNLQMSRDGYLLALFELENPQISAVKINTGLYCQELYLLRLYEKLKEMALKFKQKIQDTRSEKDTVLMGKSTELQHGVTYIENCASILKTTPLKQNYELDLRPGKVGKKISVKQLSSGYDPFSRKLSHLPLADVTLNQMLEIMHLLERNNPLVGYHQSLRHEILARLAFADALLTKDSKKEKEGASQFSKALTTISQAMALVGYAPNRSVEIATIVRYGQIVYMIAKIYRLHQIPLPNAHQEVMNKAVRVLQKVAEDKNAKIIQQNLLTFMENN
;
A
#
# COMPACT_ATOMS: atom_id res chain seq x y z
N MET A 1 5.01 0.83 -38.19
CA MET A 1 4.57 -0.56 -37.97
C MET A 1 5.18 -1.21 -36.73
N GLU A 2 6.49 -1.50 -36.63
CA GLU A 2 7.02 -2.18 -35.43
C GLU A 2 7.22 -1.28 -34.20
N ASP A 3 7.52 0.01 -34.36
CA ASP A 3 7.66 0.93 -33.20
C ASP A 3 6.33 1.29 -32.59
N GLU A 4 5.31 1.47 -33.43
CA GLU A 4 3.91 1.57 -33.00
C GLU A 4 3.47 0.35 -32.19
N SER A 5 4.04 -0.84 -32.46
CA SER A 5 3.76 -2.05 -31.68
C SER A 5 4.28 -1.97 -30.24
N LEU A 6 5.48 -1.39 -30.02
CA LEU A 6 6.03 -1.22 -28.68
C LEU A 6 5.25 -0.19 -27.86
N PHE A 7 4.85 0.91 -28.48
CA PHE A 7 4.01 1.91 -27.82
C PHE A 7 2.62 1.33 -27.49
N LYS A 8 1.99 0.59 -28.41
CA LYS A 8 0.73 -0.13 -28.14
C LYS A 8 0.84 -1.11 -26.97
N GLU A 9 1.98 -1.79 -26.81
CA GLU A 9 2.20 -2.69 -25.67
C GLU A 9 2.22 -1.91 -24.33
N LEU A 10 2.76 -0.68 -24.32
CA LEU A 10 2.70 0.20 -23.14
C LEU A 10 1.27 0.69 -22.85
N ASP A 11 0.46 0.90 -23.89
CA ASP A 11 -0.92 1.41 -23.77
C ASP A 11 -1.87 0.43 -23.06
N THR A 12 -1.43 -0.80 -22.79
CA THR A 12 -2.20 -1.81 -22.05
C THR A 12 -2.57 -1.33 -20.63
N PHE A 13 -1.65 -0.64 -19.95
CA PHE A 13 -1.86 -0.11 -18.60
C PHE A 13 -1.22 1.27 -18.43
N GLU A 14 -1.92 2.22 -17.83
CA GLU A 14 -1.41 3.59 -17.61
C GLU A 14 -0.11 3.60 -16.79
N GLU A 15 0.04 2.69 -15.83
CA GLU A 15 1.28 2.58 -15.06
C GLU A 15 2.45 1.93 -15.82
N LEU A 16 2.21 1.31 -16.99
CA LEU A 16 3.30 0.94 -17.91
C LEU A 16 3.72 2.13 -18.77
N GLN A 17 2.77 2.97 -19.17
CA GLN A 17 3.08 4.20 -19.87
C GLN A 17 3.84 5.17 -18.96
N SER A 18 3.39 5.36 -17.72
CA SER A 18 4.03 6.25 -16.74
C SER A 18 4.05 5.58 -15.36
N PRO A 19 5.15 4.89 -15.01
CA PRO A 19 5.27 4.14 -13.74
C PRO A 19 5.04 4.96 -12.47
N PHE A 20 5.29 6.27 -12.53
CA PHE A 20 5.05 7.20 -11.41
C PHE A 20 3.57 7.41 -11.10
N LEU A 21 2.66 7.04 -12.02
CA LEU A 21 1.20 7.09 -11.82
C LEU A 21 0.63 5.82 -11.19
N LEU A 22 1.48 4.87 -10.78
CA LEU A 22 1.10 3.60 -10.17
C LEU A 22 -0.04 3.70 -9.14
N PHE A 23 0.18 4.43 -8.04
CA PHE A 23 -0.81 4.50 -6.96
C PHE A 23 -2.09 5.26 -7.35
N PRO A 24 -2.02 6.43 -8.02
CA PRO A 24 -3.22 7.11 -8.52
C PRO A 24 -4.09 6.25 -9.44
N VAL A 25 -3.48 5.51 -10.37
CA VAL A 25 -4.21 4.65 -11.32
C VAL A 25 -4.91 3.51 -10.58
N LEU A 26 -4.18 2.78 -9.73
CA LEU A 26 -4.77 1.68 -8.98
C LEU A 26 -5.85 2.14 -8.00
N HIS A 27 -5.68 3.29 -7.36
CA HIS A 27 -6.70 3.87 -6.49
C HIS A 27 -7.99 4.17 -7.26
N ARG A 28 -7.88 4.78 -8.44
CA ARG A 28 -9.03 5.08 -9.31
C ARG A 28 -9.77 3.82 -9.73
N GLU A 29 -9.04 2.74 -10.02
CA GLU A 29 -9.65 1.46 -10.40
C GLU A 29 -10.29 0.71 -9.24
N LEU A 30 -9.64 0.70 -8.08
CA LEU A 30 -10.23 0.18 -6.85
C LEU A 30 -11.55 0.89 -6.52
N GLU A 31 -11.56 2.23 -6.61
CA GLU A 31 -12.76 3.03 -6.42
C GLU A 31 -13.85 2.71 -7.47
N SER A 32 -13.46 2.34 -8.70
CA SER A 32 -14.42 1.83 -9.70
C SER A 32 -15.07 0.51 -9.25
N LEU A 33 -14.30 -0.44 -8.70
CA LEU A 33 -14.85 -1.68 -8.14
C LEU A 33 -15.79 -1.39 -6.94
N ASN A 34 -15.41 -0.46 -6.07
CA ASN A 34 -16.25 -0.07 -4.94
C ASN A 34 -17.55 0.61 -5.37
N ARG A 35 -17.53 1.37 -6.47
CA ARG A 35 -18.76 1.92 -7.08
C ARG A 35 -19.68 0.81 -7.57
N LEU A 36 -19.14 -0.24 -8.21
CA LEU A 36 -19.94 -1.41 -8.62
C LEU A 36 -20.61 -2.07 -7.41
N LYS A 37 -19.87 -2.25 -6.30
CA LYS A 37 -20.42 -2.78 -5.05
C LYS A 37 -21.58 -1.93 -4.53
N ARG A 38 -21.37 -0.62 -4.38
CA ARG A 38 -22.40 0.31 -3.86
C ARG A 38 -23.63 0.35 -4.76
N ASN A 39 -23.47 0.28 -6.08
CA ASN A 39 -24.58 0.24 -7.02
C ASN A 39 -25.40 -1.04 -6.88
N ARG A 40 -24.73 -2.20 -6.73
CA ARG A 40 -25.43 -3.48 -6.55
C ARG A 40 -26.15 -3.57 -5.20
N GLU A 41 -25.53 -3.08 -4.12
CA GLU A 41 -26.17 -2.98 -2.80
C GLU A 41 -27.44 -2.10 -2.87
N LYS A 42 -27.40 -0.97 -3.58
CA LYS A 42 -28.58 -0.13 -3.84
C LYS A 42 -29.64 -0.84 -4.68
N SER A 43 -29.23 -1.53 -5.74
CA SER A 43 -30.16 -2.26 -6.62
C SER A 43 -30.92 -3.35 -5.85
N ILE A 44 -30.23 -4.12 -4.99
CA ILE A 44 -30.86 -5.13 -4.12
C ILE A 44 -31.85 -4.47 -3.15
N LEU A 45 -31.50 -3.33 -2.53
CA LEU A 45 -32.41 -2.59 -1.65
C LEU A 45 -33.66 -2.12 -2.41
N VAL A 46 -33.48 -1.60 -3.63
CA VAL A 46 -34.59 -1.15 -4.49
C VAL A 46 -35.45 -2.32 -4.95
N SER A 47 -34.85 -3.44 -5.35
CA SER A 47 -35.55 -4.69 -5.74
C SER A 47 -36.36 -5.28 -4.57
N ASN A 48 -35.82 -5.25 -3.35
CA ASN A 48 -36.53 -5.70 -2.15
C ASN A 48 -37.70 -4.78 -1.78
N VAL A 49 -37.64 -3.50 -2.15
CA VAL A 49 -38.72 -2.50 -1.95
C VAL A 49 -39.75 -2.54 -3.10
N LEU A 50 -39.32 -2.90 -4.31
CA LEU A 50 -40.13 -2.93 -5.53
C LEU A 50 -40.42 -4.36 -6.00
N SER A 51 -40.73 -5.29 -5.09
CA SER A 51 -41.11 -6.68 -5.38
C SER A 51 -42.45 -6.79 -6.15
N GLY A 52 -42.43 -6.24 -7.37
CA GLY A 52 -43.55 -6.08 -8.30
C GLY A 52 -43.17 -5.35 -9.62
N LEU A 53 -41.96 -4.78 -9.75
CA LEU A 53 -41.53 -4.13 -11.00
C LEU A 53 -40.17 -4.69 -11.45
N HIS A 54 -40.16 -5.39 -12.57
CA HIS A 54 -38.95 -5.81 -13.26
C HIS A 54 -38.16 -4.58 -13.72
N LEU A 55 -37.10 -4.25 -12.99
CA LEU A 55 -36.07 -3.32 -13.46
C LEU A 55 -35.04 -4.12 -14.25
N GLY A 56 -34.85 -3.69 -15.50
CA GLY A 56 -34.24 -4.44 -16.59
C GLY A 56 -32.80 -4.89 -16.39
N GLU A 57 -32.41 -5.82 -17.25
CA GLU A 57 -31.12 -6.51 -17.29
C GLU A 57 -29.93 -5.54 -17.24
N GLU A 58 -29.03 -5.77 -16.28
CA GLU A 58 -27.71 -5.14 -16.27
C GLU A 58 -26.97 -5.54 -17.55
N ARG A 59 -26.60 -4.55 -18.37
CA ARG A 59 -25.75 -4.80 -19.55
C ARG A 59 -24.42 -5.37 -19.08
N PRO A 60 -23.93 -6.49 -19.64
CA PRO A 60 -22.59 -6.97 -19.35
C PRO A 60 -21.58 -5.89 -19.74
N GLY A 61 -20.67 -5.57 -18.82
CA GLY A 61 -19.48 -4.80 -19.16
C GLY A 61 -18.64 -5.56 -20.18
N PRO A 62 -17.81 -4.87 -20.99
CA PRO A 62 -16.92 -5.54 -21.93
C PRO A 62 -16.05 -6.56 -21.18
N GLU A 63 -15.93 -7.78 -21.72
CA GLU A 63 -15.18 -8.90 -21.14
C GLU A 63 -13.72 -8.56 -20.79
N GLU A 64 -13.24 -7.43 -21.28
CA GLU A 64 -11.88 -6.90 -21.10
C GLU A 64 -11.66 -6.17 -19.76
N ARG A 65 -12.69 -5.86 -18.96
CA ARG A 65 -12.52 -5.12 -17.69
C ARG A 65 -12.67 -6.01 -16.46
N LEU A 66 -11.87 -5.75 -15.44
CA LEU A 66 -12.03 -6.37 -14.12
C LEU A 66 -13.34 -5.91 -13.50
N ASP A 67 -14.10 -6.87 -12.98
CA ASP A 67 -15.39 -6.67 -12.33
C ASP A 67 -15.41 -7.37 -10.95
N LEU A 68 -16.58 -7.42 -10.33
CA LEU A 68 -16.74 -8.07 -9.04
C LEU A 68 -16.76 -9.61 -9.12
N SER A 69 -16.97 -10.19 -10.31
CA SER A 69 -16.98 -11.64 -10.51
C SER A 69 -15.56 -12.22 -10.60
N GLY A 70 -14.58 -11.40 -10.96
CA GLY A 70 -13.20 -11.83 -11.16
C GLY A 70 -13.01 -12.65 -12.43
N LYS A 71 -13.99 -12.65 -13.35
CA LYS A 71 -13.97 -13.45 -14.59
C LYS A 71 -12.71 -13.25 -15.43
N ARG A 72 -12.21 -12.01 -15.54
CA ARG A 72 -10.97 -11.71 -16.28
C ARG A 72 -9.76 -12.47 -15.69
N LEU A 73 -9.66 -12.50 -14.36
CA LEU A 73 -8.64 -13.28 -13.66
C LEU A 73 -8.88 -14.78 -13.79
N GLY A 74 -10.13 -15.24 -13.59
CA GLY A 74 -10.50 -16.66 -13.70
C GLY A 74 -10.19 -17.27 -15.06
N LYS A 75 -10.61 -16.61 -16.14
CA LYS A 75 -10.29 -17.00 -17.53
C LYS A 75 -8.78 -17.10 -17.77
N SER A 76 -8.00 -16.20 -17.17
CA SER A 76 -6.54 -16.15 -17.31
C SER A 76 -5.83 -17.25 -16.50
N LEU A 77 -6.46 -17.80 -15.46
CA LEU A 77 -5.88 -18.86 -14.64
C LEU A 77 -5.93 -20.24 -15.30
N ASP A 78 -6.82 -20.46 -16.27
CA ASP A 78 -7.05 -21.75 -16.94
C ASP A 78 -7.16 -22.90 -15.91
N ASN A 79 -8.19 -22.80 -15.06
CA ASN A 79 -8.43 -23.74 -13.97
C ASN A 79 -9.95 -23.94 -13.79
N PRO A 80 -10.48 -25.17 -13.89
CA PRO A 80 -11.92 -25.44 -13.74
C PRO A 80 -12.51 -24.95 -12.40
N LEU A 81 -11.73 -24.95 -11.33
CA LEU A 81 -12.17 -24.42 -10.03
C LEU A 81 -12.29 -22.90 -10.07
N ALA A 82 -11.43 -22.20 -10.81
CA ALA A 82 -11.54 -20.75 -10.99
C ALA A 82 -12.84 -20.37 -11.72
N ASP A 83 -13.26 -21.14 -12.72
CA ASP A 83 -14.53 -20.93 -13.43
C ASP A 83 -15.75 -21.11 -12.51
N GLN A 84 -15.71 -22.14 -11.65
CA GLN A 84 -16.76 -22.37 -10.65
C GLN A 84 -16.83 -21.21 -9.64
N LEU A 85 -15.68 -20.74 -9.15
CA LEU A 85 -15.60 -19.60 -8.23
C LEU A 85 -16.10 -18.31 -8.89
N CYS A 86 -15.72 -18.05 -10.14
CA CYS A 86 -16.20 -16.88 -10.89
C CYS A 86 -17.71 -16.93 -11.11
N SER A 87 -18.28 -18.12 -11.39
CA SER A 87 -19.73 -18.30 -11.54
C SER A 87 -20.48 -18.04 -10.23
N LYS A 88 -19.91 -18.46 -9.09
CA LYS A 88 -20.43 -18.12 -7.76
C LYS A 88 -20.33 -16.63 -7.48
N LEU A 89 -19.22 -15.98 -7.82
CA LEU A 89 -19.04 -14.54 -7.63
C LEU A 89 -19.92 -13.70 -8.58
N GLU A 90 -20.28 -14.21 -9.75
CA GLU A 90 -21.23 -13.54 -10.63
C GLU A 90 -22.64 -13.48 -10.03
N SER A 91 -23.09 -14.61 -9.47
CA SER A 91 -24.39 -14.70 -8.79
C SER A 91 -24.37 -14.01 -7.42
N SER A 92 -23.28 -14.14 -6.67
CA SER A 92 -23.08 -13.55 -5.34
C SER A 92 -21.74 -12.80 -5.26
N PRO A 93 -21.63 -11.55 -5.75
CA PRO A 93 -20.35 -10.85 -5.80
C PRO A 93 -19.82 -10.42 -4.44
N MET A 94 -20.62 -10.50 -3.38
CA MET A 94 -20.16 -10.23 -2.02
C MET A 94 -19.64 -11.50 -1.31
N ASP A 95 -19.54 -12.63 -2.02
CA ASP A 95 -18.94 -13.85 -1.51
C ASP A 95 -17.42 -13.70 -1.35
N SER A 96 -17.04 -13.22 -0.17
CA SER A 96 -15.65 -13.01 0.26
C SER A 96 -14.84 -14.30 0.26
N GLU A 97 -15.45 -15.44 0.59
CA GLU A 97 -14.76 -16.73 0.67
C GLU A 97 -14.36 -17.20 -0.73
N SER A 98 -15.31 -17.19 -1.68
CA SER A 98 -15.03 -17.55 -3.08
C SER A 98 -13.95 -16.65 -3.68
N ARG A 99 -13.94 -15.36 -3.36
CA ARG A 99 -12.89 -14.43 -3.83
C ARG A 99 -11.53 -14.73 -3.20
N GLN A 100 -11.47 -15.02 -1.90
CA GLN A 100 -10.21 -15.42 -1.26
C GLN A 100 -9.67 -16.73 -1.84
N GLN A 101 -10.53 -17.71 -2.15
CA GLN A 101 -10.12 -18.95 -2.82
C GLN A 101 -9.56 -18.69 -4.23
N LEU A 102 -10.21 -17.82 -5.01
CA LEU A 102 -9.74 -17.43 -6.34
C LEU A 102 -8.35 -16.77 -6.28
N LEU A 103 -8.15 -15.87 -5.31
CA LEU A 103 -6.84 -15.25 -5.06
C LEU A 103 -5.80 -16.27 -4.60
N GLY A 104 -6.21 -17.25 -3.80
CA GLY A 104 -5.36 -18.38 -3.39
C GLY A 104 -4.84 -19.18 -4.59
N LEU A 105 -5.71 -19.56 -5.52
CA LEU A 105 -5.33 -20.27 -6.74
C LEU A 105 -4.32 -19.49 -7.59
N MET A 106 -4.49 -18.17 -7.67
CA MET A 106 -3.51 -17.30 -8.37
C MET A 106 -2.15 -17.32 -7.66
N LEU A 107 -2.13 -17.17 -6.33
CA LEU A 107 -0.89 -17.14 -5.55
C LEU A 107 -0.16 -18.50 -5.54
N GLU A 108 -0.88 -19.61 -5.58
CA GLU A 108 -0.31 -20.96 -5.75
C GLU A 108 0.42 -21.11 -7.09
N ARG A 109 -0.06 -20.44 -8.14
CA ARG A 109 0.54 -20.41 -9.48
C ARG A 109 1.44 -19.19 -9.71
N ARG A 110 1.99 -18.58 -8.66
CA ARG A 110 2.75 -17.30 -8.72
C ARG A 110 3.76 -17.22 -9.87
N GLU A 111 4.45 -18.31 -10.20
CA GLU A 111 5.47 -18.34 -11.25
C GLU A 111 4.92 -18.14 -12.67
N SER A 112 3.68 -18.57 -12.94
CA SER A 112 3.02 -18.42 -14.25
C SER A 112 2.09 -17.20 -14.35
N VAL A 113 1.89 -16.47 -13.25
CA VAL A 113 1.03 -15.28 -13.20
C VAL A 113 1.68 -14.13 -13.99
N ASN A 114 1.00 -13.65 -15.03
CA ASN A 114 1.43 -12.48 -15.80
C ASN A 114 1.06 -11.15 -15.13
N LEU A 115 1.44 -10.03 -15.75
CA LEU A 115 1.17 -8.70 -15.21
C LEU A 115 -0.33 -8.43 -15.02
N GLN A 116 -1.18 -8.73 -16.01
CA GLN A 116 -2.63 -8.52 -15.90
C GLN A 116 -3.22 -9.32 -14.73
N MET A 117 -2.87 -10.59 -14.61
CA MET A 117 -3.36 -11.46 -13.54
C MET A 117 -2.94 -10.94 -12.16
N SER A 118 -1.67 -10.61 -11.98
CA SER A 118 -1.18 -10.08 -10.70
C SER A 118 -1.83 -8.75 -10.32
N ARG A 119 -2.07 -7.88 -11.32
CA ARG A 119 -2.77 -6.61 -11.15
C ARG A 119 -4.22 -6.81 -10.70
N ASP A 120 -4.94 -7.72 -11.37
CA ASP A 120 -6.32 -8.06 -11.03
C ASP A 120 -6.42 -8.67 -9.64
N GLY A 121 -5.53 -9.60 -9.33
CA GLY A 121 -5.43 -10.19 -8.00
C GLY A 121 -5.17 -9.15 -6.92
N TYR A 122 -4.29 -8.16 -7.18
CA TYR A 122 -4.03 -7.09 -6.23
C TYR A 122 -5.26 -6.19 -6.00
N LEU A 123 -5.95 -5.76 -7.05
CA LEU A 123 -7.17 -4.96 -6.93
C LEU A 123 -8.29 -5.71 -6.21
N LEU A 124 -8.49 -6.99 -6.52
CA LEU A 124 -9.46 -7.84 -5.83
C LEU A 124 -9.08 -8.09 -4.37
N ALA A 125 -7.79 -8.22 -4.05
CA ALA A 125 -7.33 -8.36 -2.67
C ALA A 125 -7.55 -7.06 -1.87
N LEU A 126 -7.29 -5.89 -2.46
CA LEU A 126 -7.59 -4.60 -1.84
C LEU A 126 -9.10 -4.41 -1.60
N PHE A 127 -9.93 -4.79 -2.57
CA PHE A 127 -11.39 -4.79 -2.43
C PHE A 127 -11.85 -5.62 -1.22
N GLU A 128 -11.22 -6.77 -0.96
CA GLU A 128 -11.53 -7.61 0.21
C GLU A 128 -11.12 -6.96 1.54
N LEU A 129 -10.10 -6.11 1.54
CA LEU A 129 -9.67 -5.38 2.72
C LEU A 129 -10.66 -4.28 3.09
N GLU A 130 -11.44 -3.75 2.15
CA GLU A 130 -12.51 -2.79 2.42
C GLU A 130 -13.77 -3.42 3.04
N ASN A 131 -13.79 -4.75 3.19
CA ASN A 131 -14.83 -5.42 3.95
C ASN A 131 -14.64 -5.16 5.46
N PRO A 132 -15.68 -4.74 6.20
CA PRO A 132 -15.60 -4.57 7.66
C PRO A 132 -15.16 -5.81 8.43
N GLN A 133 -15.35 -7.01 7.88
CA GLN A 133 -14.80 -8.26 8.42
C GLN A 133 -13.39 -8.47 7.88
N ILE A 134 -12.41 -8.02 8.66
CA ILE A 134 -10.99 -8.09 8.33
C ILE A 134 -10.32 -9.26 9.05
N SER A 135 -9.43 -9.97 8.37
CA SER A 135 -8.71 -11.11 8.93
C SER A 135 -7.23 -11.08 8.59
N ALA A 136 -6.45 -11.85 9.35
CA ALA A 136 -5.03 -12.04 9.06
C ALA A 136 -4.79 -12.64 7.68
N VAL A 137 -5.68 -13.54 7.23
CA VAL A 137 -5.66 -14.14 5.89
C VAL A 137 -5.82 -13.05 4.83
N LYS A 138 -6.87 -12.21 4.91
CA LYS A 138 -7.10 -11.13 3.93
C LYS A 138 -5.92 -10.17 3.83
N ILE A 139 -5.38 -9.74 4.97
CA ILE A 139 -4.21 -8.85 5.01
C ILE A 139 -3.00 -9.52 4.35
N ASN A 140 -2.72 -10.79 4.68
CA ASN A 140 -1.62 -11.52 4.06
C ASN A 140 -1.82 -11.69 2.55
N THR A 141 -3.03 -12.02 2.10
CA THR A 141 -3.38 -12.08 0.67
C THR A 141 -3.09 -10.75 -0.02
N GLY A 142 -3.49 -9.62 0.59
CA GLY A 142 -3.18 -8.29 0.09
C GLY A 142 -1.68 -8.01 -0.01
N LEU A 143 -0.90 -8.40 1.01
CA LEU A 143 0.56 -8.27 1.00
C LEU A 143 1.21 -9.11 -0.12
N TYR A 144 0.81 -10.38 -0.27
CA TYR A 144 1.35 -11.27 -1.30
C TYR A 144 0.98 -10.82 -2.71
N CYS A 145 -0.26 -10.37 -2.93
CA CYS A 145 -0.69 -9.84 -4.22
C CYS A 145 0.05 -8.54 -4.56
N GLN A 146 0.28 -7.66 -3.58
CA GLN A 146 1.10 -6.45 -3.77
C GLN A 146 2.52 -6.81 -4.20
N GLU A 147 3.18 -7.73 -3.47
CA GLU A 147 4.55 -8.16 -3.79
C GLU A 147 4.62 -8.77 -5.20
N LEU A 148 3.69 -9.66 -5.54
CA LEU A 148 3.63 -10.30 -6.84
C LEU A 148 3.41 -9.29 -7.98
N TYR A 149 2.48 -8.36 -7.80
CA TYR A 149 2.20 -7.35 -8.82
C TYR A 149 3.38 -6.38 -9.01
N LEU A 150 4.01 -5.90 -7.94
CA LEU A 150 5.20 -5.05 -8.05
C LEU A 150 6.35 -5.80 -8.75
N LEU A 151 6.52 -7.10 -8.50
CA LEU A 151 7.49 -7.93 -9.19
C LEU A 151 7.19 -8.02 -10.70
N ARG A 152 5.95 -8.34 -11.08
CA ARG A 152 5.57 -8.45 -12.50
C ARG A 152 5.65 -7.12 -13.23
N LEU A 153 5.31 -6.02 -12.56
CA LEU A 153 5.45 -4.68 -13.12
C LEU A 153 6.93 -4.31 -13.33
N TYR A 154 7.79 -4.60 -12.35
CA TYR A 154 9.24 -4.43 -12.47
C TYR A 154 9.81 -5.20 -13.67
N GLU A 155 9.47 -6.48 -13.79
CA GLU A 155 9.93 -7.34 -14.89
C GLU A 155 9.47 -6.79 -16.24
N LYS A 156 8.21 -6.36 -16.34
CA LYS A 156 7.66 -5.82 -17.58
C LYS A 156 8.31 -4.51 -17.97
N LEU A 157 8.50 -3.58 -17.04
CA LEU A 157 9.17 -2.31 -17.31
C LEU A 157 10.61 -2.52 -17.76
N LYS A 158 11.33 -3.47 -17.16
CA LYS A 158 12.70 -3.84 -17.54
C LYS A 158 12.76 -4.43 -18.95
N GLU A 159 11.83 -5.33 -19.28
CA GLU A 159 11.68 -5.89 -20.63
C GLU A 159 11.44 -4.76 -21.65
N MET A 160 10.49 -3.87 -21.38
CA MET A 160 10.16 -2.76 -22.28
C MET A 160 11.33 -1.79 -22.43
N ALA A 161 11.99 -1.40 -21.34
CA ALA A 161 13.17 -0.52 -21.40
C ALA A 161 14.26 -1.09 -22.32
N LEU A 162 14.48 -2.42 -22.26
CA LEU A 162 15.44 -3.11 -23.13
C LEU A 162 14.99 -3.12 -24.59
N LYS A 163 13.72 -3.45 -24.88
CA LYS A 163 13.17 -3.43 -26.25
C LYS A 163 13.32 -2.05 -26.88
N PHE A 164 12.99 -0.98 -26.15
CA PHE A 164 13.17 0.40 -26.62
C PHE A 164 14.65 0.72 -26.89
N LYS A 165 15.55 0.32 -25.99
CA LYS A 165 16.99 0.54 -26.14
C LYS A 165 17.58 -0.15 -27.37
N GLN A 166 17.15 -1.39 -27.64
CA GLN A 166 17.65 -2.19 -28.77
C GLN A 166 17.25 -1.63 -30.14
N LYS A 167 16.22 -0.78 -30.19
CA LYS A 167 15.75 -0.15 -31.44
C LYS A 167 16.48 1.13 -31.82
N ILE A 168 17.30 1.66 -30.93
CA ILE A 168 18.11 2.86 -31.20
C ILE A 168 19.29 2.45 -32.10
N GLN A 169 19.40 3.07 -33.28
CA GLN A 169 20.41 2.77 -34.29
C GLN A 169 21.32 3.97 -34.59
N ASP A 170 20.76 5.19 -34.63
CA ASP A 170 21.47 6.46 -34.80
C ASP A 170 20.91 7.53 -33.86
N THR A 171 21.69 7.87 -32.84
CA THR A 171 21.33 8.81 -31.78
C THR A 171 21.15 10.26 -32.26
N ARG A 172 21.43 10.56 -33.54
CA ARG A 172 21.22 11.89 -34.15
C ARG A 172 19.87 12.04 -34.82
N SER A 173 19.08 10.97 -34.94
CA SER A 173 17.74 11.04 -35.51
C SER A 173 16.70 11.47 -34.46
N GLU A 174 15.69 12.24 -34.88
CA GLU A 174 14.58 12.68 -34.01
C GLU A 174 13.82 11.48 -33.43
N LYS A 175 13.63 10.44 -34.25
CA LYS A 175 12.98 9.18 -33.86
C LYS A 175 13.73 8.49 -32.72
N ASP A 176 15.05 8.37 -32.82
CA ASP A 176 15.86 7.71 -31.78
C ASP A 176 15.95 8.56 -30.52
N THR A 177 15.84 9.88 -30.64
CA THR A 177 15.73 10.78 -29.49
C THR A 177 14.47 10.49 -28.68
N VAL A 178 13.32 10.26 -29.34
CA VAL A 178 12.06 9.88 -28.68
C VAL A 178 12.19 8.50 -28.01
N LEU A 179 12.76 7.51 -28.71
CA LEU A 179 12.97 6.16 -28.15
C LEU A 179 13.92 6.19 -26.95
N MET A 180 14.98 7.00 -26.99
CA MET A 180 15.93 7.17 -25.91
C MET A 180 15.29 7.84 -24.69
N GLY A 181 14.49 8.89 -24.91
CA GLY A 181 13.69 9.52 -23.86
C GLY A 181 12.79 8.51 -23.17
N LYS A 182 12.06 7.70 -23.95
CA LYS A 182 11.15 6.68 -23.41
C LYS A 182 11.89 5.55 -22.68
N SER A 183 12.99 5.05 -23.23
CA SER A 183 13.83 4.04 -22.58
C SER A 183 14.35 4.53 -21.23
N THR A 184 14.77 5.80 -21.15
CA THR A 184 15.24 6.43 -19.91
C THR A 184 14.11 6.55 -18.88
N GLU A 185 12.93 7.00 -19.30
CA GLU A 185 11.75 7.07 -18.44
C GLU A 185 11.37 5.70 -17.87
N LEU A 186 11.34 4.66 -18.70
CA LEU A 186 11.07 3.29 -18.26
C LEU A 186 12.14 2.79 -17.29
N GLN A 187 13.41 3.12 -17.52
CA GLN A 187 14.50 2.74 -16.62
C GLN A 187 14.38 3.44 -15.25
N HIS A 188 13.99 4.71 -15.21
CA HIS A 188 13.63 5.36 -13.96
C HIS A 188 12.42 4.69 -13.31
N GLY A 189 11.42 4.31 -14.10
CA GLY A 189 10.28 3.51 -13.65
C GLY A 189 10.68 2.20 -12.97
N VAL A 190 11.63 1.45 -13.54
CA VAL A 190 12.19 0.23 -12.94
C VAL A 190 12.76 0.54 -11.54
N THR A 191 13.58 1.58 -11.42
CA THR A 191 14.15 2.01 -10.12
C THR A 191 13.07 2.47 -9.14
N TYR A 192 12.04 3.16 -9.62
CA TYR A 192 10.91 3.58 -8.79
C TYR A 192 10.15 2.39 -8.21
N ILE A 193 9.81 1.39 -9.04
CA ILE A 193 9.11 0.18 -8.59
C ILE A 193 9.96 -0.63 -7.61
N GLU A 194 11.27 -0.74 -7.85
CA GLU A 194 12.21 -1.38 -6.92
C GLU A 194 12.24 -0.67 -5.55
N ASN A 195 12.28 0.66 -5.55
CA ASN A 195 12.18 1.46 -4.33
C ASN A 195 10.83 1.26 -3.63
N CYS A 196 9.72 1.24 -4.37
CA CYS A 196 8.39 0.96 -3.82
C CYS A 196 8.35 -0.41 -3.16
N ALA A 197 8.82 -1.46 -3.84
CA ALA A 197 8.88 -2.81 -3.29
C ALA A 197 9.71 -2.88 -2.01
N SER A 198 10.87 -2.20 -1.98
CA SER A 198 11.73 -2.12 -0.79
C SER A 198 11.07 -1.38 0.37
N ILE A 199 10.40 -0.26 0.11
CA ILE A 199 9.71 0.54 1.13
C ILE A 199 8.50 -0.22 1.72
N LEU A 200 7.75 -0.90 0.85
CA LEU A 200 6.51 -1.59 1.22
C LEU A 200 6.74 -3.01 1.76
N LYS A 201 7.96 -3.54 1.65
CA LYS A 201 8.30 -4.86 2.16
C LYS A 201 8.03 -4.96 3.67
N THR A 202 7.29 -6.00 4.05
CA THR A 202 6.97 -6.32 5.43
C THR A 202 6.78 -7.82 5.57
N THR A 203 6.86 -8.34 6.79
CA THR A 203 6.59 -9.75 7.07
C THR A 203 5.08 -10.01 7.11
N PRO A 204 4.59 -11.20 6.71
CA PRO A 204 3.19 -11.55 6.88
C PRO A 204 2.83 -11.74 8.37
N LEU A 205 1.54 -11.67 8.68
CA LEU A 205 0.97 -12.02 9.97
C LEU A 205 1.11 -13.53 10.20
N LYS A 206 1.61 -13.91 11.39
CA LYS A 206 1.81 -15.32 11.78
C LYS A 206 0.60 -15.93 12.49
N GLN A 207 -0.14 -15.11 13.24
CA GLN A 207 -1.30 -15.55 14.00
C GLN A 207 -2.56 -15.36 13.18
N ASN A 208 -3.38 -16.40 13.08
CA ASN A 208 -4.70 -16.26 12.50
C ASN A 208 -5.61 -15.53 13.50
N TYR A 209 -6.23 -14.44 13.05
CA TYR A 209 -7.13 -13.62 13.85
C TYR A 209 -8.12 -12.89 12.94
N GLU A 210 -9.25 -12.48 13.50
CA GLU A 210 -10.30 -11.76 12.78
C GLU A 210 -10.86 -10.63 13.63
N LEU A 211 -11.20 -9.54 12.95
CA LEU A 211 -11.86 -8.38 13.54
C LEU A 211 -13.10 -8.05 12.72
N ASP A 212 -14.13 -7.62 13.44
CA ASP A 212 -15.33 -7.03 12.87
C ASP A 212 -15.33 -5.54 13.22
N LEU A 213 -15.15 -4.71 12.20
CA LEU A 213 -15.05 -3.25 12.30
C LEU A 213 -16.43 -2.56 12.23
N ARG A 214 -17.53 -3.31 12.11
CA ARG A 214 -18.89 -2.73 12.03
C ARG A 214 -19.24 -1.97 13.32
N PRO A 215 -20.01 -0.87 13.21
CA PRO A 215 -20.35 0.01 14.34
C PRO A 215 -21.27 -0.62 15.42
N GLY A 216 -21.62 -1.90 15.33
CA GLY A 216 -22.46 -2.60 16.33
C GLY A 216 -21.83 -2.78 17.73
N LYS A 217 -20.60 -2.27 17.95
CA LYS A 217 -19.88 -2.33 19.23
C LYS A 217 -19.58 -0.94 19.83
N VAL A 218 -20.25 0.12 19.37
CA VAL A 218 -20.13 1.46 19.96
C VAL A 218 -20.36 1.37 21.48
N GLY A 219 -19.36 1.78 22.27
CA GLY A 219 -19.37 1.75 23.74
C GLY A 219 -18.70 0.54 24.40
N LYS A 220 -18.28 -0.50 23.65
CA LYS A 220 -17.51 -1.62 24.22
C LYS A 220 -16.01 -1.34 24.14
N LYS A 221 -15.30 -1.43 25.27
CA LYS A 221 -13.83 -1.30 25.31
C LYS A 221 -13.17 -2.39 24.45
N ILE A 222 -12.07 -2.06 23.79
CA ILE A 222 -11.25 -3.04 23.06
C ILE A 222 -10.61 -3.98 24.09
N SER A 223 -10.82 -5.29 23.95
CA SER A 223 -10.14 -6.24 24.82
C SER A 223 -8.63 -6.29 24.52
N VAL A 224 -7.82 -6.63 25.54
CA VAL A 224 -6.36 -6.78 25.38
C VAL A 224 -6.02 -7.73 24.23
N LYS A 225 -6.77 -8.85 24.10
CA LYS A 225 -6.60 -9.82 23.00
C LYS A 225 -6.89 -9.22 21.63
N GLN A 226 -7.97 -8.46 21.48
CA GLN A 226 -8.29 -7.78 20.22
C GLN A 226 -7.22 -6.75 19.86
N LEU A 227 -6.68 -6.05 20.84
CA LEU A 227 -5.60 -5.09 20.63
C LEU A 227 -4.32 -5.80 20.17
N SER A 228 -3.86 -6.81 20.92
CA SER A 228 -2.56 -7.46 20.71
C SER A 228 -2.53 -8.41 19.51
N SER A 229 -3.64 -9.07 19.17
CA SER A 229 -3.72 -10.05 18.07
C SER A 229 -4.39 -9.48 16.82
N GLY A 230 -5.14 -8.39 16.96
CA GLY A 230 -5.87 -7.75 15.85
C GLY A 230 -5.34 -6.35 15.58
N TYR A 231 -5.79 -5.35 16.34
CA TYR A 231 -5.64 -3.95 15.99
C TYR A 231 -4.18 -3.49 15.81
N ASP A 232 -3.27 -3.83 16.73
CA ASP A 232 -1.83 -3.48 16.60
C ASP A 232 -1.19 -4.18 15.38
N PRO A 233 -1.15 -5.52 15.31
CA PRO A 233 -0.47 -6.19 14.21
C PRO A 233 -1.11 -5.89 12.85
N PHE A 234 -2.44 -5.77 12.77
CA PHE A 234 -3.13 -5.46 11.50
C PHE A 234 -2.83 -4.03 11.05
N SER A 235 -2.92 -3.02 11.94
CA SER A 235 -2.61 -1.63 11.60
C SER A 235 -1.16 -1.48 11.14
N ARG A 236 -0.24 -2.21 11.77
CA ARG A 236 1.16 -2.26 11.35
C ARG A 236 1.31 -2.79 9.92
N LYS A 237 0.57 -3.84 9.53
CA LYS A 237 0.65 -4.41 8.17
C LYS A 237 -0.10 -3.59 7.13
N LEU A 238 -1.29 -3.10 7.46
CA LEU A 238 -2.05 -2.22 6.58
C LEU A 238 -1.31 -0.91 6.27
N SER A 239 -0.44 -0.43 7.16
CA SER A 239 0.42 0.73 6.85
C SER A 239 1.37 0.48 5.65
N HIS A 240 1.70 -0.78 5.35
CA HIS A 240 2.49 -1.20 4.18
C HIS A 240 1.63 -1.54 2.95
N LEU A 241 0.32 -1.31 3.01
CA LEU A 241 -0.63 -1.41 1.91
C LEU A 241 -1.24 -0.02 1.67
N PRO A 242 -0.57 0.89 0.92
CA PRO A 242 -0.97 2.29 0.83
C PRO A 242 -2.41 2.50 0.30
N LEU A 243 -2.91 1.55 -0.49
CA LEU A 243 -4.26 1.58 -1.06
C LEU A 243 -5.34 0.99 -0.14
N ALA A 244 -4.97 0.39 0.99
CA ALA A 244 -5.92 -0.12 2.00
C ALA A 244 -6.19 0.92 3.11
N ASP A 245 -6.20 2.20 2.74
CA ASP A 245 -6.20 3.30 3.69
C ASP A 245 -7.56 3.50 4.37
N VAL A 246 -8.67 3.21 3.68
CA VAL A 246 -10.02 3.21 4.26
C VAL A 246 -10.08 2.32 5.50
N THR A 247 -9.66 1.07 5.37
CA THR A 247 -9.68 0.08 6.46
C THR A 247 -8.72 0.46 7.58
N LEU A 248 -7.51 0.95 7.24
CA LEU A 248 -6.57 1.44 8.23
C LEU A 248 -7.14 2.64 9.00
N ASN A 249 -7.76 3.61 8.32
CA ASN A 249 -8.39 4.77 8.96
C ASN A 249 -9.49 4.31 9.93
N GLN A 250 -10.38 3.42 9.49
CA GLN A 250 -11.44 2.88 10.34
C GLN A 250 -10.87 2.18 11.59
N MET A 251 -9.80 1.39 11.45
CA MET A 251 -9.14 0.75 12.59
C MET A 251 -8.52 1.77 13.56
N LEU A 252 -7.84 2.80 13.04
CA LEU A 252 -7.24 3.85 13.84
C LEU A 252 -8.29 4.71 14.55
N GLU A 253 -9.42 5.02 13.90
CA GLU A 253 -10.54 5.75 14.48
C GLU A 253 -11.18 4.96 15.63
N ILE A 254 -11.43 3.66 15.44
CA ILE A 254 -11.97 2.80 16.49
C ILE A 254 -11.02 2.74 17.69
N MET A 255 -9.71 2.56 17.44
CA MET A 255 -8.71 2.60 18.51
C MET A 255 -8.67 3.97 19.20
N HIS A 256 -8.75 5.08 18.45
CA HIS A 256 -8.72 6.41 19.03
C HIS A 256 -9.92 6.68 19.94
N LEU A 257 -11.12 6.25 19.52
CA LEU A 257 -12.36 6.39 20.28
C LEU A 257 -12.37 5.54 21.55
N LEU A 258 -11.84 4.32 21.50
CA LEU A 258 -11.97 3.34 22.58
C LEU A 258 -10.72 3.23 23.48
N GLU A 259 -9.56 3.68 23.02
CA GLU A 259 -8.26 3.57 23.69
C GLU A 259 -7.49 4.91 23.59
N ARG A 260 -8.14 6.03 23.94
CA ARG A 260 -7.63 7.40 23.74
C ARG A 260 -6.24 7.67 24.37
N ASN A 261 -5.91 7.01 25.47
CA ASN A 261 -4.62 7.16 26.17
C ASN A 261 -3.55 6.16 25.68
N ASN A 262 -3.82 5.44 24.60
CA ASN A 262 -2.90 4.45 24.06
C ASN A 262 -2.03 5.07 22.94
N PRO A 263 -0.70 5.05 23.06
CA PRO A 263 0.19 5.63 22.05
C PRO A 263 0.16 4.88 20.71
N LEU A 264 -0.45 3.69 20.63
CA LEU A 264 -0.52 2.88 19.40
C LEU A 264 -1.14 3.62 18.22
N VAL A 265 -2.15 4.48 18.44
CA VAL A 265 -2.78 5.24 17.36
C VAL A 265 -1.74 6.14 16.67
N GLY A 266 -1.03 6.96 17.45
CA GLY A 266 0.00 7.84 16.90
C GLY A 266 1.22 7.06 16.38
N TYR A 267 1.55 5.91 16.99
CA TYR A 267 2.57 5.00 16.46
C TYR A 267 2.23 4.55 15.03
N HIS A 268 1.03 4.03 14.79
CA HIS A 268 0.61 3.52 13.48
C HIS A 268 0.37 4.64 12.46
N GLN A 269 -0.21 5.77 12.87
CA GLN A 269 -0.32 6.96 12.02
C GLN A 269 1.05 7.44 11.54
N SER A 270 2.03 7.47 12.44
CA SER A 270 3.40 7.82 12.09
C SER A 270 4.07 6.83 11.12
N LEU A 271 3.70 5.54 11.20
CA LEU A 271 4.15 4.51 10.25
C LEU A 271 3.60 4.73 8.86
N ARG A 272 2.29 4.92 8.74
CA ARG A 272 1.66 5.28 7.48
C ARG A 272 2.30 6.51 6.85
N HIS A 273 2.45 7.59 7.61
CA HIS A 273 3.01 8.84 7.11
C HIS A 273 4.48 8.72 6.70
N GLU A 274 5.32 7.96 7.43
CA GLU A 274 6.69 7.70 7.00
C GLU A 274 6.73 6.94 5.66
N ILE A 275 5.91 5.91 5.50
CA ILE A 275 5.86 5.12 4.26
C ILE A 275 5.44 6.01 3.08
N LEU A 276 4.36 6.79 3.24
CA LEU A 276 3.91 7.71 2.20
C LEU A 276 4.97 8.77 1.86
N ALA A 277 5.68 9.30 2.86
CA ALA A 277 6.78 10.23 2.63
C ALA A 277 7.89 9.60 1.79
N ARG A 278 8.30 8.39 2.14
CA ARG A 278 9.37 7.66 1.43
C ARG A 278 8.98 7.34 -0.01
N LEU A 279 7.72 6.99 -0.28
CA LEU A 279 7.22 6.78 -1.64
C LEU A 279 7.29 8.09 -2.47
N ALA A 280 6.83 9.21 -1.89
CA ALA A 280 6.88 10.51 -2.56
C ALA A 280 8.32 10.98 -2.85
N PHE A 281 9.25 10.74 -1.91
CA PHE A 281 10.67 11.04 -2.14
C PHE A 281 11.32 10.11 -3.17
N ALA A 282 10.94 8.82 -3.21
CA ALA A 282 11.42 7.90 -4.25
C ALA A 282 11.01 8.35 -5.66
N ASP A 283 9.80 8.88 -5.82
CA ASP A 283 9.33 9.51 -7.06
C ASP A 283 10.16 10.78 -7.37
N ALA A 284 10.17 11.74 -6.43
CA ALA A 284 10.89 13.01 -6.58
C ALA A 284 12.37 12.85 -6.96
N LEU A 285 13.05 11.84 -6.42
CA LEU A 285 14.47 11.61 -6.68
C LEU A 285 14.74 11.37 -8.18
N LEU A 286 13.80 10.73 -8.86
CA LEU A 286 13.88 10.30 -10.26
C LEU A 286 13.25 11.31 -11.22
N THR A 287 12.12 11.91 -10.83
CA THR A 287 11.38 12.87 -11.66
C THR A 287 11.84 14.32 -11.48
N LYS A 288 12.58 14.61 -10.40
CA LYS A 288 12.96 15.98 -9.97
C LYS A 288 11.74 16.89 -9.75
N ASP A 289 10.58 16.31 -9.44
CA ASP A 289 9.37 17.08 -9.16
C ASP A 289 9.37 17.67 -7.75
N SER A 290 9.53 18.99 -7.67
CA SER A 290 9.45 19.75 -6.40
C SER A 290 8.10 19.61 -5.67
N LYS A 291 7.01 19.29 -6.37
CA LYS A 291 5.71 19.02 -5.73
C LYS A 291 5.77 17.72 -4.93
N LYS A 292 6.44 16.69 -5.46
CA LYS A 292 6.64 15.40 -4.79
C LYS A 292 7.56 15.53 -3.58
N GLU A 293 8.59 16.36 -3.65
CA GLU A 293 9.42 16.68 -2.47
C GLU A 293 8.61 17.37 -1.38
N LYS A 294 7.77 18.36 -1.74
CA LYS A 294 6.87 19.03 -0.79
C LYS A 294 5.84 18.07 -0.18
N GLU A 295 5.30 17.16 -0.99
CA GLU A 295 4.41 16.11 -0.53
C GLU A 295 5.12 15.20 0.49
N GLY A 296 6.31 14.72 0.16
CA GLY A 296 7.14 13.89 1.06
C GLY A 296 7.47 14.61 2.37
N ALA A 297 7.90 15.87 2.30
CA ALA A 297 8.20 16.69 3.47
C ALA A 297 6.96 16.90 4.37
N SER A 298 5.79 17.15 3.76
CA SER A 298 4.53 17.28 4.48
C SER A 298 4.15 15.98 5.20
N GLN A 299 4.29 14.83 4.54
CA GLN A 299 4.05 13.53 5.16
C GLN A 299 5.01 13.25 6.32
N PHE A 300 6.31 13.57 6.18
CA PHE A 300 7.23 13.45 7.32
C PHE A 300 6.90 14.37 8.48
N SER A 301 6.45 15.60 8.22
CA SER A 301 5.98 16.51 9.27
C SER A 301 4.79 15.93 10.03
N LYS A 302 3.82 15.33 9.30
CA LYS A 302 2.70 14.59 9.92
C LYS A 302 3.20 13.39 10.72
N ALA A 303 4.14 12.61 10.19
CA ALA A 303 4.74 11.47 10.87
C ALA A 303 5.38 11.90 12.20
N LEU A 304 6.23 12.93 12.18
CA LEU A 304 6.90 13.46 13.36
C LEU A 304 5.92 14.04 14.38
N THR A 305 4.89 14.76 13.93
CA THR A 305 3.86 15.34 14.81
C THR A 305 3.09 14.24 15.54
N THR A 306 2.56 13.27 14.80
CA THR A 306 1.78 12.14 15.35
C THR A 306 2.59 11.28 16.32
N ILE A 307 3.85 10.96 16.00
CA ILE A 307 4.70 10.21 16.94
C ILE A 307 5.09 11.05 18.16
N SER A 308 5.27 12.37 18.02
CA SER A 308 5.57 13.25 19.15
C SER A 308 4.39 13.34 20.12
N GLN A 309 3.16 13.34 19.60
CA GLN A 309 1.94 13.25 20.41
C GLN A 309 1.84 11.89 21.12
N ALA A 310 2.14 10.78 20.42
CA ALA A 310 2.20 9.46 21.05
C ALA A 310 3.27 9.36 22.15
N MET A 311 4.43 10.00 21.96
CA MET A 311 5.49 10.08 22.97
C MET A 311 5.03 10.76 24.26
N ALA A 312 4.06 11.68 24.21
CA ALA A 312 3.48 12.29 25.41
C ALA A 312 2.59 11.33 26.21
N LEU A 313 2.16 10.22 25.60
CA LEU A 313 1.36 9.17 26.23
C LEU A 313 2.22 8.01 26.76
N VAL A 314 3.53 8.02 26.51
CA VAL A 314 4.48 7.05 27.09
C VAL A 314 4.48 7.20 28.62
N GLY A 315 4.39 6.10 29.36
CA GLY A 315 4.13 6.07 30.80
C GLY A 315 2.66 5.82 31.17
N TYR A 316 1.73 6.09 30.24
CA TYR A 316 0.31 5.77 30.38
C TYR A 316 -0.10 4.51 29.60
N ALA A 317 0.84 3.94 28.83
CA ALA A 317 0.59 2.74 28.07
C ALA A 317 0.40 1.54 29.00
N PRO A 318 -0.51 0.61 28.69
CA PRO A 318 -0.76 -0.56 29.54
C PRO A 318 0.40 -1.58 29.52
N ASN A 319 1.37 -1.43 28.61
CA ASN A 319 2.48 -2.35 28.45
C ASN A 319 3.78 -1.63 28.09
N ARG A 320 4.87 -1.97 28.78
CA ARG A 320 6.23 -1.47 28.54
C ARG A 320 6.72 -1.71 27.11
N SER A 321 6.30 -2.81 26.47
CA SER A 321 6.69 -3.09 25.08
C SER A 321 6.18 -2.03 24.10
N VAL A 322 4.99 -1.48 24.35
CA VAL A 322 4.38 -0.41 23.53
C VAL A 322 5.14 0.90 23.73
N GLU A 323 5.57 1.19 24.96
CA GLU A 323 6.41 2.35 25.26
C GLU A 323 7.73 2.31 24.51
N ILE A 324 8.45 1.18 24.63
CA ILE A 324 9.72 0.96 23.94
C ILE A 324 9.52 1.11 22.43
N ALA A 325 8.49 0.47 21.86
CA ALA A 325 8.18 0.57 20.43
C ALA A 325 7.92 2.02 19.99
N THR A 326 7.21 2.80 20.81
CA THR A 326 6.91 4.22 20.53
C THR A 326 8.18 5.08 20.57
N ILE A 327 9.05 4.89 21.56
CA ILE A 327 10.33 5.60 21.67
C ILE A 327 11.26 5.25 20.51
N VAL A 328 11.38 3.96 20.19
CA VAL A 328 12.16 3.46 19.05
C VAL A 328 11.65 4.09 17.75
N ARG A 329 10.33 4.11 17.55
CA ARG A 329 9.68 4.70 16.37
C ARG A 329 9.93 6.20 16.25
N TYR A 330 9.88 6.94 17.36
CA TYR A 330 10.25 8.35 17.39
C TYR A 330 11.67 8.56 16.86
N GLY A 331 12.63 7.80 17.39
CA GLY A 331 14.02 7.82 16.91
C GLY A 331 14.15 7.48 15.42
N GLN A 332 13.43 6.46 14.94
CA GLN A 332 13.44 6.06 13.53
C GLN A 332 12.98 7.18 12.61
N ILE A 333 11.87 7.85 12.93
CA ILE A 333 11.32 8.93 12.11
C ILE A 333 12.30 10.11 12.08
N VAL A 334 12.83 10.49 13.23
CA VAL A 334 13.78 11.60 13.35
C VAL A 334 15.03 11.36 12.51
N TYR A 335 15.59 10.14 12.58
CA TYR A 335 16.74 9.74 11.77
C TYR A 335 16.39 9.66 10.27
N MET A 336 15.23 9.10 9.94
CA MET A 336 14.78 8.94 8.55
C MET A 336 14.62 10.29 7.85
N ILE A 337 14.03 11.27 8.53
CA ILE A 337 13.91 12.65 8.02
C ILE A 337 15.29 13.21 7.69
N ALA A 338 16.22 13.12 8.64
CA ALA A 338 17.58 13.63 8.46
C ALA A 338 18.31 12.96 7.28
N LYS A 339 18.22 11.63 7.21
CA LYS A 339 18.81 10.83 6.12
C LYS A 339 18.24 11.20 4.75
N ILE A 340 16.92 11.30 4.63
CA ILE A 340 16.25 11.57 3.35
C ILE A 340 16.47 13.03 2.91
N TYR A 341 16.41 13.98 3.83
CA TYR A 341 16.67 15.39 3.49
C TYR A 341 18.10 15.56 2.99
N ARG A 342 19.09 14.91 3.62
CA ARG A 342 20.47 14.88 3.10
C ARG A 342 20.55 14.28 1.69
N LEU A 343 19.86 13.16 1.45
CA LEU A 343 19.85 12.51 0.13
C LEU A 343 19.28 13.43 -0.96
N HIS A 344 18.24 14.20 -0.62
CA HIS A 344 17.60 15.16 -1.52
C HIS A 344 18.24 16.55 -1.52
N GLN A 345 19.34 16.75 -0.78
CA GLN A 345 20.00 18.05 -0.62
C GLN A 345 19.05 19.15 -0.08
N ILE A 346 18.06 18.74 0.71
CA ILE A 346 17.15 19.64 1.41
C ILE A 346 17.79 20.05 2.73
N PRO A 347 17.93 21.35 3.02
CA PRO A 347 18.44 21.80 4.31
C PRO A 347 17.58 21.28 5.47
N LEU A 348 18.22 20.73 6.50
CA LEU A 348 17.52 20.35 7.72
C LEU A 348 17.08 21.61 8.47
N PRO A 349 15.80 21.69 8.93
CA PRO A 349 15.37 22.79 9.76
C PRO A 349 16.19 22.85 11.06
N ASN A 350 16.56 24.05 11.53
CA ASN A 350 17.33 24.22 12.77
C ASN A 350 16.68 23.53 13.98
N ALA A 351 15.34 23.60 14.06
CA ALA A 351 14.56 22.93 15.11
C ALA A 351 14.72 21.39 15.08
N HIS A 352 15.09 20.79 13.95
CA HIS A 352 15.32 19.36 13.83
C HIS A 352 16.54 18.90 14.63
N GLN A 353 17.54 19.78 14.86
CA GLN A 353 18.69 19.47 15.71
C GLN A 353 18.25 19.20 17.16
N GLU A 354 17.34 20.00 17.68
CA GLU A 354 16.77 19.79 19.02
C GLU A 354 15.96 18.50 19.10
N VAL A 355 15.24 18.17 18.03
CA VAL A 355 14.49 16.92 17.89
C VAL A 355 15.44 15.71 17.89
N MET A 356 16.57 15.78 17.19
CA MET A 356 17.61 14.73 17.21
C MET A 356 18.23 14.57 18.60
N ASN A 357 18.59 15.67 19.26
CA ASN A 357 19.09 15.66 20.64
C ASN A 357 18.09 15.03 21.62
N LYS A 358 16.79 15.34 21.46
CA LYS A 358 15.72 14.71 22.23
C LYS A 358 15.64 13.21 21.93
N ALA A 359 15.68 12.81 20.66
CA ALA A 359 15.63 11.40 20.24
C ALA A 359 16.77 10.58 20.86
N VAL A 360 18.01 11.07 20.80
CA VAL A 360 19.17 10.40 21.43
C VAL A 360 18.95 10.18 22.93
N ARG A 361 18.48 11.21 23.65
CA ARG A 361 18.22 11.13 25.10
C ARG A 361 17.12 10.14 25.45
N VAL A 362 16.02 10.10 24.70
CA VAL A 362 14.91 9.18 24.99
C VAL A 362 15.24 7.74 24.64
N LEU A 363 16.00 7.50 23.55
CA LEU A 363 16.46 6.16 23.17
C LEU A 363 17.40 5.57 24.23
N GLN A 364 18.24 6.41 24.87
CA GLN A 364 19.11 5.98 25.96
C GLN A 364 18.33 5.36 27.13
N LYS A 365 17.11 5.84 27.41
CA LYS A 365 16.27 5.35 28.51
C LYS A 365 15.68 3.95 28.26
N VAL A 366 15.79 3.45 27.04
CA VAL A 366 15.33 2.13 26.61
C VAL A 366 16.46 1.33 25.94
N ALA A 367 17.71 1.58 26.35
CA ALA A 367 18.89 0.96 25.76
C ALA A 367 18.97 -0.57 25.97
N GLU A 368 18.11 -1.15 26.81
CA GLU A 368 17.89 -2.60 26.86
C GLU A 368 17.43 -3.16 25.50
N ASP A 369 16.72 -2.36 24.70
CA ASP A 369 16.29 -2.75 23.36
C ASP A 369 17.41 -2.58 22.34
N LYS A 370 17.66 -3.64 21.56
CA LYS A 370 18.72 -3.66 20.54
C LYS A 370 18.47 -2.62 19.44
N ASN A 371 17.23 -2.42 19.02
CA ASN A 371 16.92 -1.46 17.96
C ASN A 371 17.11 -0.02 18.47
N ALA A 372 16.73 0.26 19.72
CA ALA A 372 16.96 1.56 20.33
C ALA A 372 18.45 1.96 20.28
N LYS A 373 19.35 1.05 20.68
CA LYS A 373 20.81 1.24 20.59
C LYS A 373 21.27 1.54 19.17
N ILE A 374 20.83 0.75 18.18
CA ILE A 374 21.22 0.92 16.78
C ILE A 374 20.79 2.30 16.25
N ILE A 375 19.55 2.71 16.52
CA ILE A 375 19.02 3.99 16.04
C ILE A 375 19.72 5.16 16.74
N GLN A 376 19.98 5.03 18.05
CA GLN A 376 20.71 6.04 18.79
C GLN A 376 22.11 6.26 18.21
N GLN A 377 22.83 5.17 17.92
CA GLN A 377 24.16 5.25 17.32
C GLN A 377 24.10 5.91 15.93
N ASN A 378 23.13 5.55 15.10
CA ASN A 378 22.94 6.15 13.79
C ASN A 378 22.69 7.67 13.87
N LEU A 379 21.91 8.12 14.87
CA LEU A 379 21.67 9.55 15.11
C LEU A 379 22.95 10.27 15.54
N LEU A 380 23.69 9.72 16.50
CA LEU A 380 24.97 10.27 16.95
C LEU A 380 25.96 10.41 15.79
N THR A 381 26.16 9.33 15.03
CA THR A 381 27.03 9.33 13.87
C THR A 381 26.56 10.30 12.78
N PHE A 382 25.25 10.48 12.59
CA PHE A 382 24.76 11.50 11.66
C PHE A 382 25.10 12.92 12.15
N MET A 383 24.91 13.19 13.44
CA MET A 383 25.17 14.50 14.05
C MET A 383 26.66 14.85 14.17
N GLU A 384 27.56 13.87 14.19
CA GLU A 384 29.01 14.11 14.19
C GLU A 384 29.55 14.47 12.80
N ASN A 385 28.86 14.01 11.74
CA ASN A 385 29.28 14.15 10.35
C ASN A 385 28.65 15.36 9.63
N ASN A 386 27.82 16.16 10.31
CA ASN A 386 27.19 17.37 9.80
C ASN A 386 27.23 18.44 10.88
#